data_AF-A0A7X9HEC7-F1
#
_entry.id   AF-A0A7X9HEC7-F1
#
_cell.length_a   1.000
_cell.length_b   1.000
_cell.length_c   1.000
_cell.angle_alpha   90.00
_cell.angle_beta   90.00
_cell.angle_gamma   90.00
#
_symmetry.space_group_name_H-M   'P 1'
#
loop_
_entity.id
_entity.type
_entity.pdbx_description
1 polymer ?
#
loop_
_entity_poly.entity_id
_entity_poly.type
_entity_poly.pdbx_seq_one_letter_code
_entity_poly.pdbx_strand_id
1 'polypeptide(L)'
;MIKRYVALFVCLLFPLYSEAQDCVPISFNTLRMLAESRIDPCPICQKKLQRQALGQITKDIFPGKKIMFNSSCSLIKTQQTKDNELMLNTDYDSKIMINGTETNLPYIILKFYTHETHIVGIDEKDYTSREIQNMYKNLMYNKPVEAEVIVISYKYSDFASSIYLPERNTLIIHCKVIRLQQIQ
;
A
#
# COMPACT_ATOMS: atom_id res chain seq x y z
N MET A 1 -4.84 65.47 -18.54
CA MET A 1 -3.88 64.79 -17.62
C MET A 1 -4.26 63.31 -17.54
N ILE A 2 -3.48 62.45 -18.21
CA ILE A 2 -3.78 61.02 -18.35
C ILE A 2 -3.14 60.27 -17.16
N LYS A 3 -3.97 59.72 -16.27
CA LYS A 3 -3.51 58.85 -15.17
C LYS A 3 -3.27 57.45 -15.71
N ARG A 4 -2.00 57.04 -15.79
CA ARG A 4 -1.58 55.67 -16.08
C ARG A 4 -1.82 54.79 -14.85
N TYR A 5 -2.72 53.81 -14.97
CA TYR A 5 -2.84 52.72 -14.01
C TYR A 5 -1.88 51.61 -14.45
N VAL A 6 -0.82 51.39 -13.66
CA VAL A 6 0.08 50.24 -13.81
C VAL A 6 -0.54 49.10 -13.01
N ALA A 7 -1.20 48.17 -13.70
CA ALA A 7 -1.65 46.92 -13.10
C ALA A 7 -0.43 46.00 -12.93
N LEU A 8 0.01 45.83 -11.69
CA LEU A 8 1.11 44.95 -11.32
C LEU A 8 0.55 43.51 -11.26
N PHE A 9 0.70 42.77 -12.35
CA PHE A 9 0.27 41.37 -12.46
C PHE A 9 1.30 40.49 -11.75
N VAL A 10 1.10 40.25 -10.45
CA VAL A 10 1.90 39.30 -9.67
C VAL A 10 1.42 37.90 -10.05
N CYS A 11 2.05 37.30 -11.05
CA CYS A 11 1.95 35.85 -11.30
C CYS A 11 2.58 35.12 -10.11
N LEU A 12 1.75 34.79 -9.11
CA LEU A 12 2.06 33.77 -8.12
C LEU A 12 2.17 32.43 -8.85
N LEU A 13 3.39 32.12 -9.30
CA LEU A 13 3.81 30.75 -9.62
C LEU A 13 3.73 29.95 -8.32
N PHE A 14 2.55 29.47 -7.98
CA PHE A 14 2.43 28.35 -7.06
C PHE A 14 3.10 27.16 -7.74
N PRO A 15 4.19 26.60 -7.18
CA PRO A 15 4.64 25.31 -7.64
C PRO A 15 3.45 24.36 -7.43
N LEU A 16 2.98 23.76 -8.52
CA LEU A 16 2.15 22.57 -8.51
C LEU A 16 3.00 21.45 -7.90
N TYR A 17 3.21 21.49 -6.58
CA TYR A 17 3.52 20.30 -5.83
C TYR A 17 2.28 19.43 -5.98
N SER A 18 2.37 18.49 -6.91
CA SER A 18 1.52 17.31 -6.90
C SER A 18 1.72 16.68 -5.53
N GLU A 19 0.82 16.97 -4.59
CA GLU A 19 0.63 16.12 -3.42
C GLU A 19 0.17 14.78 -3.98
N ALA A 20 1.13 13.91 -4.28
CA ALA A 20 0.88 12.48 -4.23
C ALA A 20 0.51 12.22 -2.77
N GLN A 21 -0.78 12.31 -2.49
CA GLN A 21 -1.32 11.97 -1.20
C GLN A 21 -0.92 10.51 -0.96
N ASP A 22 -0.07 10.27 0.06
CA ASP A 22 0.37 8.94 0.49
C ASP A 22 -0.87 8.13 0.88
N CYS A 23 -1.46 7.51 -0.11
CA CYS A 23 -2.76 6.84 -0.05
C CYS A 23 -2.74 5.57 0.80
N VAL A 24 -1.54 5.03 1.02
CA VAL A 24 -1.27 4.21 2.19
C VAL A 24 -0.40 5.06 3.11
N PRO A 25 -0.83 5.33 4.35
CA PRO A 25 -0.10 6.20 5.27
C PRO A 25 1.11 5.49 5.85
N ILE A 26 2.07 5.11 5.01
CA ILE A 26 3.34 4.50 5.40
C ILE A 26 4.44 5.38 4.83
N SER A 27 5.29 5.91 5.70
CA SER A 27 6.35 6.81 5.27
C SER A 27 7.36 6.10 4.36
N PHE A 28 7.93 6.85 3.42
CA PHE A 28 9.04 6.39 2.59
C PHE A 28 10.19 5.80 3.43
N ASN A 29 10.54 6.44 4.56
CA ASN A 29 11.61 5.95 5.43
C ASN A 29 11.30 4.57 6.01
N THR A 30 10.03 4.32 6.36
CA THR A 30 9.59 3.01 6.86
C THR A 30 9.69 1.95 5.78
N LEU A 31 9.30 2.25 4.54
CA LEU A 31 9.47 1.33 3.40
C LEU A 31 10.95 1.11 3.06
N ARG A 32 11.78 2.16 3.14
CA ARG A 32 13.22 2.09 2.95
C ARG A 32 13.89 1.17 3.98
N MET A 33 13.45 1.18 5.24
CA MET A 33 13.99 0.26 6.26
C MET A 33 13.72 -1.21 5.92
N LEU A 34 12.56 -1.53 5.34
CA LEU A 34 12.26 -2.88 4.84
C LEU A 34 13.19 -3.23 3.67
N ALA A 35 13.39 -2.31 2.72
CA ALA A 35 14.31 -2.51 1.59
C ALA A 35 15.77 -2.70 2.05
N GLU A 36 16.23 -1.91 3.03
CA GLU A 36 17.56 -2.03 3.65
C GLU A 36 17.73 -3.39 4.33
N SER A 37 16.69 -3.88 5.01
CA SER A 37 16.73 -5.19 5.67
C SER A 37 16.95 -6.36 4.71
N ARG A 38 16.72 -6.21 3.40
CA ARG A 38 16.96 -7.28 2.43
C ARG A 38 18.42 -7.37 1.98
N ILE A 39 19.10 -6.24 1.97
CA ILE A 39 20.48 -6.14 1.48
C ILE A 39 21.50 -6.17 2.63
N ASP A 40 21.06 -6.01 3.88
CA ASP A 40 21.92 -6.12 5.05
C ASP A 40 22.42 -7.57 5.20
N PRO A 41 23.73 -7.84 5.22
CA PRO A 41 24.26 -9.21 5.30
C PRO A 41 24.07 -9.86 6.68
N CYS A 42 23.72 -9.11 7.72
CA CYS A 42 23.59 -9.60 9.09
C CYS A 42 22.14 -9.97 9.43
N PRO A 43 21.79 -11.26 9.65
CA PRO A 43 20.41 -11.68 9.90
C PRO A 43 19.75 -11.04 11.13
N ILE A 44 20.56 -10.67 12.14
CA ILE A 44 20.07 -9.99 13.35
C ILE A 44 19.69 -8.54 13.01
N CYS A 45 20.51 -7.85 12.22
CA CYS A 45 20.23 -6.50 11.75
C CYS A 45 19.01 -6.47 10.83
N GLN A 46 18.89 -7.43 9.91
CA GLN A 46 17.69 -7.59 9.07
C GLN A 46 16.41 -7.66 9.92
N LYS A 47 16.37 -8.59 10.89
CA LYS A 47 15.21 -8.76 11.78
C LYS A 47 14.92 -7.52 12.61
N LYS A 48 15.95 -6.81 13.06
CA LYS A 48 15.80 -5.55 13.83
C LYS A 48 15.15 -4.47 12.96
N LEU A 49 15.65 -4.25 11.75
CA LEU A 49 15.09 -3.29 10.80
C LEU A 49 13.64 -3.63 10.44
N GLN A 50 13.35 -4.90 10.14
CA GLN A 50 12.01 -5.37 9.84
C GLN A 50 11.05 -5.12 11.00
N ARG A 51 11.43 -5.47 12.23
CA ARG A 51 10.61 -5.23 13.42
C ARG A 51 10.38 -3.75 13.68
N GLN A 52 11.39 -2.92 13.50
CA GLN A 52 11.25 -1.47 13.65
C GLN A 52 10.29 -0.88 12.62
N ALA A 53 10.44 -1.28 11.34
CA ALA A 53 9.58 -0.81 10.27
C ALA A 53 8.13 -1.28 10.47
N LEU A 54 7.91 -2.57 10.75
CA LEU A 54 6.57 -3.12 11.02
C LEU A 54 5.94 -2.53 12.29
N GLY A 55 6.75 -2.18 13.29
CA GLY A 55 6.30 -1.45 14.48
C GLY A 55 5.84 -0.03 14.18
N GLN A 56 6.42 0.65 13.18
CA GLN A 56 5.92 1.93 12.68
C GLN A 56 4.63 1.73 11.86
N ILE A 57 4.65 0.78 10.91
CA ILE A 57 3.48 0.44 10.08
C ILE A 57 2.28 0.09 10.95
N THR A 58 2.45 -0.63 12.05
CA THR A 58 1.34 -1.02 12.94
C THR A 58 0.67 0.18 13.61
N LYS A 59 1.41 1.27 13.85
CA LYS A 59 0.85 2.51 14.39
C LYS A 59 0.02 3.24 13.34
N ASP A 60 0.48 3.22 12.09
CA ASP A 60 -0.17 3.93 11.00
C ASP A 60 -1.30 3.12 10.34
N ILE A 61 -1.22 1.79 10.37
CA ILE A 61 -2.11 0.83 9.72
C ILE A 61 -2.63 -0.15 10.79
N PHE A 62 -3.54 0.31 11.64
CA PHE A 62 -4.11 -0.49 12.72
C PHE A 62 -5.44 -1.14 12.31
N PRO A 63 -5.82 -2.30 12.90
CA PRO A 63 -7.12 -2.94 12.67
C PRO A 63 -8.30 -1.98 12.91
N GLY A 64 -9.29 -2.01 12.01
CA GLY A 64 -10.43 -1.10 11.98
C GLY A 64 -10.20 0.19 11.17
N LYS A 65 -8.96 0.51 10.80
CA LYS A 65 -8.67 1.68 9.96
C LYS A 65 -9.27 1.50 8.57
N LYS A 66 -10.03 2.49 8.12
CA LYS A 66 -10.51 2.58 6.74
C LYS A 66 -9.45 3.19 5.85
N ILE A 67 -9.24 2.62 4.67
CA ILE A 67 -8.35 3.15 3.63
C ILE A 67 -9.12 3.16 2.32
N MET A 68 -9.01 4.27 1.60
CA MET A 68 -9.70 4.50 0.33
C MET A 68 -8.68 4.65 -0.78
N PHE A 69 -8.85 3.84 -1.81
CA PHE A 69 -8.06 3.81 -3.03
C PHE A 69 -8.93 4.31 -4.18
N ASN A 70 -8.45 5.33 -4.89
CA ASN A 70 -9.18 6.05 -5.92
C ASN A 70 -8.32 6.13 -7.20
N SER A 71 -8.74 6.89 -8.20
CA SER A 71 -7.98 7.07 -9.44
C SER A 71 -6.55 7.62 -9.25
N SER A 72 -6.31 8.52 -8.30
CA SER A 72 -4.97 9.06 -8.01
C SER A 72 -4.09 8.10 -7.22
N CYS A 73 -4.70 7.10 -6.58
CA CYS A 73 -3.98 6.02 -5.93
C CYS A 73 -4.78 4.72 -5.99
N SER A 74 -4.62 4.10 -7.15
CA SER A 74 -5.37 2.91 -7.50
C SER A 74 -4.64 1.66 -7.03
N LEU A 75 -5.37 0.56 -7.01
CA LEU A 75 -4.84 -0.78 -6.90
C LEU A 75 -4.80 -1.43 -8.28
N ILE A 76 -4.04 -2.50 -8.43
CA ILE A 76 -4.00 -3.33 -9.64
C ILE A 76 -3.92 -4.81 -9.26
N LYS A 77 -4.60 -5.63 -10.06
CA LYS A 77 -4.40 -7.08 -10.08
C LYS A 77 -3.34 -7.39 -11.13
N THR A 78 -2.25 -8.04 -10.75
CA THR A 78 -1.11 -8.34 -11.65
C THR A 78 -0.88 -9.84 -11.71
N GLN A 79 0.02 -10.29 -12.58
CA GLN A 79 0.42 -11.70 -12.59
C GLN A 79 1.19 -12.11 -11.33
N GLN A 80 1.73 -11.15 -10.58
CA GLN A 80 2.46 -11.38 -9.33
C GLN A 80 1.54 -11.44 -8.11
N THR A 81 0.33 -10.87 -8.21
CA THR A 81 -0.68 -10.99 -7.15
C THR A 81 -1.21 -12.42 -7.10
N LYS A 82 -1.24 -13.00 -5.90
CA LYS A 82 -1.91 -14.28 -5.64
C LYS A 82 -3.42 -14.09 -5.51
N ASP A 83 -4.14 -15.19 -5.28
CA ASP A 83 -5.58 -15.13 -5.01
C ASP A 83 -5.90 -14.12 -3.93
N ASN A 84 -6.95 -13.32 -4.15
CA ASN A 84 -7.42 -12.25 -3.27
C ASN A 84 -6.32 -11.25 -2.84
N GLU A 85 -5.32 -11.04 -3.69
CA GLU A 85 -4.34 -9.98 -3.54
C GLU A 85 -4.62 -8.86 -4.57
N LEU A 86 -4.45 -7.61 -4.12
CA LEU A 86 -4.41 -6.41 -4.95
C LEU A 86 -3.16 -5.62 -4.59
N MET A 87 -2.37 -5.25 -5.58
CA MET A 87 -1.14 -4.48 -5.38
C MET A 87 -1.42 -2.99 -5.51
N LEU A 88 -0.76 -2.16 -4.71
CA LEU A 88 -0.79 -0.71 -4.89
C LEU A 88 -0.19 -0.35 -6.25
N ASN A 89 -0.89 0.49 -7.02
CA ASN A 89 -0.44 0.95 -8.32
C ASN A 89 0.52 2.14 -8.16
N THR A 90 1.78 1.83 -7.97
CA THR A 90 2.86 2.79 -7.76
C THR A 90 4.09 2.35 -8.54
N ASP A 91 5.02 3.28 -8.73
CA ASP A 91 6.30 3.02 -9.38
C ASP A 91 7.31 2.36 -8.41
N TYR A 92 6.91 1.33 -7.64
CA TYR A 92 7.82 0.64 -6.71
C TYR A 92 8.89 -0.22 -7.41
N ASP A 93 8.82 -0.34 -8.74
CA ASP A 93 9.92 -0.86 -9.56
C ASP A 93 11.08 0.14 -9.68
N SER A 94 10.87 1.39 -9.25
CA SER A 94 11.94 2.39 -9.12
C SER A 94 13.00 1.94 -8.12
N LYS A 95 14.20 1.77 -8.65
CA LYS A 95 15.40 1.45 -7.88
C LYS A 95 15.81 2.62 -7.00
N ILE A 96 16.16 2.30 -5.75
CA ILE A 96 16.72 3.23 -4.77
C ILE A 96 18.12 2.78 -4.38
N MET A 97 18.96 3.75 -4.01
CA MET A 97 20.31 3.49 -3.50
C MET A 97 20.31 3.53 -1.98
N ILE A 98 20.71 2.43 -1.35
CA ILE A 98 20.91 2.33 0.11
C ILE A 98 22.35 1.90 0.36
N ASN A 99 23.13 2.76 1.02
CA ASN A 99 24.53 2.48 1.37
C ASN A 99 25.37 1.98 0.18
N GLY A 100 25.16 2.56 -1.01
CA GLY A 100 25.88 2.20 -2.24
C GLY A 100 25.38 0.92 -2.94
N THR A 101 24.34 0.27 -2.41
CA THR A 101 23.70 -0.89 -3.03
C THR A 101 22.35 -0.50 -3.62
N GLU A 102 22.12 -0.90 -4.87
CA GLU A 102 20.84 -0.71 -5.54
C GLU A 102 19.81 -1.76 -5.07
N THR A 103 18.61 -1.30 -4.71
CA THR A 103 17.50 -2.16 -4.27
C THR A 103 16.16 -1.51 -4.61
N ASN A 104 15.05 -2.21 -4.40
CA ASN A 104 13.71 -1.68 -4.65
C ASN A 104 12.94 -1.55 -3.34
N LEU A 105 12.05 -0.55 -3.26
CA LEU A 105 11.05 -0.49 -2.20
C LEU A 105 10.14 -1.73 -2.25
N PRO A 106 9.59 -2.16 -1.11
CA PRO A 106 8.68 -3.28 -1.10
C PRO A 106 7.35 -2.95 -1.79
N TYR A 107 6.81 -3.91 -2.53
CA TYR A 107 5.44 -3.82 -3.01
C TYR A 107 4.48 -3.82 -1.83
N ILE A 108 3.44 -2.98 -1.90
CA ILE A 108 2.34 -3.00 -0.94
C ILE A 108 1.20 -3.80 -1.54
N ILE A 109 0.82 -4.88 -0.86
CA ILE A 109 -0.28 -5.76 -1.28
C ILE A 109 -1.37 -5.76 -0.21
N LEU A 110 -2.60 -5.54 -0.65
CA LEU A 110 -3.79 -5.80 0.14
C LEU A 110 -4.20 -7.26 -0.04
N LYS A 111 -4.27 -7.99 1.07
CA LYS A 111 -4.74 -9.37 1.10
C LYS A 111 -6.07 -9.42 1.82
N PHE A 112 -7.10 -9.87 1.11
CA PHE A 112 -8.42 -10.11 1.69
C PHE A 112 -8.78 -11.59 1.72
N TYR A 113 -9.80 -11.90 2.52
CA TYR A 113 -10.22 -13.25 2.83
C TYR A 113 -11.71 -13.40 2.61
N THR A 114 -12.13 -14.60 2.27
CA THR A 114 -13.54 -14.95 2.12
C THR A 114 -13.82 -16.24 2.87
N HIS A 115 -15.08 -16.61 3.04
CA HIS A 115 -15.46 -17.86 3.68
C HIS A 115 -14.80 -19.08 3.00
N GLU A 116 -14.66 -19.04 1.67
CA GLU A 116 -14.05 -20.12 0.86
C GLU A 116 -12.51 -20.09 0.93
N THR A 117 -11.92 -18.92 1.19
CA THR A 117 -10.48 -18.69 1.10
C THR A 117 -10.03 -17.83 2.29
N HIS A 118 -9.93 -18.47 3.45
CA HIS A 118 -9.46 -17.88 4.69
C HIS A 118 -8.23 -18.61 5.22
N ILE A 119 -7.56 -17.99 6.19
CA ILE A 119 -6.51 -18.61 6.98
C ILE A 119 -6.93 -18.60 8.45
N VAL A 120 -6.43 -19.57 9.23
CA VAL A 120 -6.67 -19.63 10.68
C VAL A 120 -6.21 -18.32 11.32
N GLY A 121 -7.05 -17.69 12.14
CA GLY A 121 -6.72 -16.44 12.83
C GLY A 121 -7.30 -15.17 12.21
N ILE A 122 -8.03 -15.27 11.10
CA ILE A 122 -8.93 -14.22 10.60
C ILE A 122 -10.35 -14.51 11.10
N ASP A 123 -11.01 -13.50 11.69
CA ASP A 123 -12.38 -13.58 12.20
C ASP A 123 -13.39 -13.60 11.02
N GLU A 124 -14.48 -14.37 11.13
CA GLU A 124 -15.47 -14.49 10.06
C GLU A 124 -16.12 -13.16 9.70
N LYS A 125 -16.29 -12.27 10.69
CA LYS A 125 -16.83 -10.91 10.47
C LYS A 125 -15.94 -10.06 9.55
N ASP A 126 -14.66 -10.40 9.47
CA ASP A 126 -13.64 -9.72 8.69
C ASP A 126 -13.54 -10.27 7.25
N TYR A 127 -14.36 -11.26 6.89
CA TYR A 127 -14.45 -11.75 5.54
C TYR A 127 -15.07 -10.71 4.59
N THR A 128 -14.48 -10.63 3.41
CA THR A 128 -15.03 -9.89 2.26
C THR A 128 -16.22 -10.67 1.70
N SER A 129 -17.24 -9.94 1.27
CA SER A 129 -18.49 -10.54 0.80
C SER A 129 -18.30 -11.32 -0.51
N ARG A 130 -19.20 -12.27 -0.77
CA ARG A 130 -19.19 -13.07 -2.00
C ARG A 130 -19.37 -12.21 -3.25
N GLU A 131 -20.18 -11.15 -3.17
CA GLU A 131 -20.39 -10.22 -4.27
C GLU A 131 -19.06 -9.57 -4.69
N ILE A 132 -18.31 -9.02 -3.74
CA ILE A 132 -17.00 -8.40 -4.00
C ILE A 132 -15.98 -9.44 -4.48
N GLN A 133 -15.99 -10.66 -3.93
CA GLN A 133 -15.14 -11.75 -4.42
C GLN A 133 -15.42 -12.07 -5.90
N ASN A 134 -16.68 -12.07 -6.32
CA ASN A 134 -17.05 -12.29 -7.72
C ASN A 134 -16.59 -11.12 -8.60
N MET A 135 -16.71 -9.87 -8.13
CA MET A 135 -16.16 -8.71 -8.82
C MET A 135 -14.63 -8.83 -8.99
N TYR A 136 -13.91 -9.22 -7.93
CA TYR A 136 -12.47 -9.43 -7.95
C TYR A 136 -12.02 -10.48 -8.98
N LYS A 137 -12.76 -11.59 -9.07
CA LYS A 137 -12.49 -12.66 -10.05
C LYS A 137 -12.58 -12.15 -11.49
N ASN A 138 -13.51 -11.22 -11.75
CA ASN A 138 -13.74 -10.64 -13.07
C ASN A 138 -12.85 -9.43 -13.41
N LEU A 139 -12.00 -8.97 -12.48
CA LEU A 139 -11.07 -7.88 -12.77
C LEU A 139 -10.09 -8.27 -13.87
N MET A 140 -9.93 -7.38 -14.85
CA MET A 140 -8.85 -7.46 -15.82
C MET A 140 -7.50 -7.20 -15.15
N TYR A 141 -6.47 -7.91 -15.61
CA TYR A 141 -5.09 -7.69 -15.16
C TYR A 141 -4.56 -6.33 -15.62
N ASN A 142 -3.69 -5.73 -14.80
CA ASN A 142 -2.98 -4.48 -15.06
C ASN A 142 -3.90 -3.29 -15.38
N LYS A 143 -5.14 -3.34 -14.91
CA LYS A 143 -6.12 -2.26 -15.02
C LYS A 143 -6.37 -1.65 -13.64
N PRO A 144 -6.38 -0.31 -13.52
CA PRO A 144 -6.60 0.37 -12.23
C PRO A 144 -7.91 -0.03 -11.57
N VAL A 145 -7.87 -0.15 -10.25
CA VAL A 145 -8.98 -0.55 -9.39
C VAL A 145 -9.10 0.44 -8.24
N GLU A 146 -10.28 0.99 -8.07
CA GLU A 146 -10.66 1.68 -6.85
C GLU A 146 -11.19 0.70 -5.81
N ALA A 147 -10.90 0.97 -4.54
CA ALA A 147 -11.40 0.16 -3.45
C ALA A 147 -11.59 0.98 -2.17
N GLU A 148 -12.54 0.56 -1.34
CA GLU A 148 -12.56 0.93 0.08
C GLU A 148 -12.32 -0.34 0.87
N VAL A 149 -11.39 -0.27 1.82
CA VAL A 149 -11.03 -1.41 2.66
C VAL A 149 -11.03 -1.02 4.13
N ILE A 150 -11.26 -2.01 4.99
CA ILE A 150 -11.03 -1.93 6.42
C ILE A 150 -9.84 -2.83 6.73
N VAL A 151 -8.81 -2.30 7.36
CA VAL A 151 -7.67 -3.08 7.87
C VAL A 151 -8.17 -4.04 8.94
N ILE A 152 -7.76 -5.30 8.92
CA ILE A 152 -8.23 -6.32 9.86
C ILE A 152 -7.07 -6.89 10.67
N SER A 153 -7.41 -7.55 11.79
CA SER A 153 -6.39 -8.20 12.60
C SER A 153 -6.10 -9.61 12.11
N TYR A 154 -4.84 -10.00 12.15
CA TYR A 154 -4.39 -11.38 12.02
C TYR A 154 -3.75 -11.84 13.34
N LYS A 155 -4.42 -12.78 14.03
CA LYS A 155 -4.08 -13.18 15.41
C LYS A 155 -2.71 -13.83 15.58
N TYR A 156 -2.11 -14.35 14.50
CA TYR A 156 -0.83 -15.06 14.54
C TYR A 156 0.34 -14.25 13.97
N SER A 157 0.20 -12.93 13.88
CA SER A 157 1.30 -12.03 13.54
C SER A 157 1.73 -11.23 14.77
N ASP A 158 3.05 -11.05 14.93
CA ASP A 158 3.64 -10.09 15.87
C ASP A 158 3.16 -8.64 15.58
N PHE A 159 2.69 -8.40 14.35
CA PHE A 159 2.17 -7.12 13.88
C PHE A 159 0.73 -7.28 13.42
N ALA A 160 -0.17 -6.62 14.14
CA ALA A 160 -1.59 -6.99 14.18
C ALA A 160 -2.29 -7.07 12.82
N SER A 161 -1.84 -6.33 11.82
CA SER A 161 -2.53 -6.14 10.53
C SER A 161 -1.64 -6.34 9.30
N SER A 162 -0.34 -6.61 9.50
CA SER A 162 0.61 -6.65 8.40
C SER A 162 1.69 -7.71 8.59
N ILE A 163 2.25 -8.15 7.47
CA ILE A 163 3.40 -9.05 7.42
C ILE A 163 4.32 -8.63 6.29
N TYR A 164 5.63 -8.69 6.53
CA TYR A 164 6.63 -8.51 5.49
C TYR A 164 7.19 -9.86 5.04
N LEU A 165 7.25 -10.07 3.73
CA LEU A 165 7.81 -11.26 3.09
C LEU A 165 9.10 -10.86 2.35
N PRO A 166 10.29 -11.07 2.94
CA PRO A 166 11.57 -10.66 2.35
C PRO A 166 11.85 -11.30 0.98
N GLU A 167 11.40 -12.53 0.77
CA GLU A 167 11.61 -13.29 -0.47
C GLU A 167 10.87 -12.65 -1.65
N ARG A 168 9.67 -12.10 -1.40
CA ARG A 168 8.85 -11.40 -2.40
C ARG A 168 9.08 -9.88 -2.42
N ASN A 169 9.88 -9.35 -1.50
CA ASN A 169 9.93 -7.91 -1.19
C ASN A 169 8.54 -7.29 -1.02
N THR A 170 7.67 -7.95 -0.25
CA THR A 170 6.26 -7.57 -0.22
C THR A 170 5.82 -7.28 1.21
N LEU A 171 5.25 -6.11 1.42
CA LEU A 171 4.45 -5.80 2.60
C LEU A 171 3.00 -6.16 2.31
N ILE A 172 2.48 -7.16 3.02
CA ILE A 172 1.07 -7.52 2.97
C ILE A 172 0.33 -6.80 4.09
N ILE A 173 -0.78 -6.16 3.75
CA ILE A 173 -1.75 -5.58 4.68
C ILE A 173 -3.00 -6.45 4.60
N HIS A 174 -3.41 -6.99 5.74
CA HIS A 174 -4.64 -7.77 5.86
C HIS A 174 -5.84 -6.83 5.89
N CYS A 175 -6.82 -7.07 5.03
CA CYS A 175 -8.00 -6.21 4.97
C CYS A 175 -9.30 -6.96 4.63
N LYS A 176 -10.42 -6.34 4.97
CA LYS A 176 -11.75 -6.60 4.43
C LYS A 176 -12.05 -5.56 3.34
N VAL A 177 -12.44 -6.00 2.16
CA VAL A 177 -12.87 -5.09 1.09
C VAL A 177 -14.35 -4.76 1.28
N ILE A 178 -14.68 -3.47 1.26
CA ILE A 178 -16.04 -2.93 1.45
C ILE A 178 -16.62 -2.43 0.12
N ARG A 179 -15.76 -1.86 -0.74
CA ARG A 179 -16.11 -1.44 -2.09
C ARG A 179 -14.99 -1.83 -3.04
N LEU A 180 -15.32 -2.24 -4.26
CA LEU A 180 -14.37 -2.58 -5.29
C LEU A 180 -14.93 -2.16 -6.65
N GLN A 181 -14.13 -1.48 -7.48
CA GLN A 181 -14.55 -1.07 -8.81
C GLN A 181 -13.34 -0.96 -9.74
N GLN A 182 -13.41 -1.58 -10.91
CA GLN A 182 -12.40 -1.38 -11.96
C GLN A 182 -12.67 -0.06 -12.68
N ILE A 183 -11.61 0.72 -12.88
CA ILE A 183 -11.67 1.93 -13.71
C ILE A 183 -11.60 1.47 -15.17
N GLN A 184 -12.54 1.95 -15.99
CA GLN A 184 -12.60 1.63 -17.43
C GLN A 184 -11.55 2.42 -18.21
#